data_AF-A0A0H2RF57-F1
#
_entry.id   AF-A0A0H2RF57-F1
#
_cell.length_a   1.000
_cell.length_b   1.000
_cell.length_c   1.000
_cell.angle_alpha   90.00
_cell.angle_beta   90.00
_cell.angle_gamma   90.00
#
_symmetry.space_group_name_H-M   'P 1'
#
loop_
_entity.id
_entity.type
_entity.pdbx_description
1 polymer ?
#
loop_
_entity_poly.entity_id
_entity_poly.type
_entity_poly.pdbx_seq_one_letter_code
_entity_poly.pdbx_strand_id
1 'polypeptide(L)' 'LLRKCQDIFKKKPFTWQLEAANAILQGKDVVVDVGTGSGKTLCFSLPLLVNDTDIALIISPLSALMIDQA' A
#
# COMPACT_ATOMS: atom_id res chain seq x y z
N LEU A 1 3.77 1.10 -11.77
CA LEU A 1 3.39 1.55 -10.40
C LEU A 1 3.20 3.06 -10.29
N LEU A 2 4.24 3.89 -10.46
CA LEU A 2 4.15 5.35 -10.28
C LEU A 2 3.01 6.00 -11.06
N ARG A 3 2.92 5.72 -12.37
CA ARG A 3 1.85 6.24 -13.24
C ARG A 3 0.46 5.81 -12.79
N LYS A 4 0.23 4.49 -12.62
CA LYS A 4 -1.04 3.95 -12.12
C LYS A 4 -1.43 4.56 -10.75
N CYS A 5 -0.47 4.74 -9.85
CA CYS A 5 -0.71 5.36 -8.55
C CYS A 5 -1.15 6.83 -8.70
N GLN A 6 -0.53 7.59 -9.59
CA GLN A 6 -0.95 8.97 -9.88
C GLN A 6 -2.31 9.02 -10.57
N ASP A 7 -2.62 8.07 -11.45
CA ASP A 7 -3.88 8.02 -12.16
C ASP A 7 -5.06 7.69 -11.23
N ILE A 8 -4.87 6.72 -10.33
CA ILE A 8 -5.92 6.21 -9.42
C ILE A 8 -6.00 7.03 -8.14
N PHE A 9 -4.89 7.22 -7.44
CA PHE A 9 -4.88 7.86 -6.12
C PHE A 9 -4.62 9.37 -6.18
N LYS A 10 -4.33 9.93 -7.37
CA LYS A 10 -3.97 11.35 -7.56
C LYS A 10 -2.82 11.82 -6.66
N LYS A 11 -1.97 10.88 -6.23
CA LYS A 11 -0.85 11.11 -5.32
C LYS A 11 0.42 10.48 -5.88
N LYS A 12 1.53 11.18 -5.68
CA LYS A 12 2.86 10.62 -5.92
C LYS A 12 3.29 9.85 -4.67
N PRO A 13 3.62 8.55 -4.77
CA PRO A 13 4.10 7.80 -3.62
C PRO A 13 5.51 8.25 -3.23
N PHE A 14 5.83 8.18 -1.94
CA PHE A 14 7.19 8.34 -1.44
C PHE A 14 8.08 7.17 -1.89
N THR A 15 9.39 7.40 -1.94
CA THR A 15 10.36 6.38 -2.35
C THR A 15 10.25 5.10 -1.52
N TRP A 16 10.15 5.23 -0.19
CA TRP A 16 10.03 4.08 0.71
C TRP A 16 8.75 3.25 0.50
N GLN A 17 7.64 3.88 0.05
CA GLN A 17 6.41 3.17 -0.28
C GLN A 17 6.57 2.34 -1.56
N LEU A 18 7.31 2.85 -2.54
CA LEU A 18 7.64 2.12 -3.76
C LEU A 18 8.62 0.97 -3.49
N GLU A 19 9.60 1.18 -2.61
CA GLU A 19 10.54 0.13 -2.19
C GLU A 19 9.82 -1.01 -1.49
N ALA A 20 8.92 -0.70 -0.54
CA ALA A 20 8.08 -1.69 0.12
C ALA A 20 7.20 -2.45 -0.88
N ALA A 21 6.51 -1.74 -1.78
CA ALA A 21 5.67 -2.36 -2.79
C ALA A 21 6.46 -3.28 -3.74
N ASN A 22 7.66 -2.85 -4.16
CA ASN A 22 8.52 -3.66 -5.02
C ASN A 22 9.04 -4.91 -4.31
N ALA A 23 9.38 -4.82 -3.03
CA ALA A 23 9.75 -5.99 -2.23
C ALA A 23 8.58 -6.99 -2.10
N ILE A 24 7.37 -6.51 -1.84
CA ILE A 24 6.15 -7.34 -1.78
C ILE A 24 5.92 -8.06 -3.13
N LEU A 25 6.02 -7.34 -4.25
CA LEU A 25 5.86 -7.92 -5.60
C LEU A 25 6.94 -8.95 -5.95
N GLN A 26 8.09 -8.90 -5.29
CA GLN A 26 9.14 -9.91 -5.40
C GLN A 26 8.94 -11.11 -4.46
N GLY A 27 7.81 -11.17 -3.75
CA GLY A 27 7.50 -12.23 -2.79
C GLY A 27 8.33 -12.15 -1.50
N LYS A 28 8.81 -10.96 -1.13
CA LYS A 28 9.60 -10.74 0.10
C LYS A 28 8.72 -10.22 1.22
N ASP A 29 9.05 -10.64 2.44
CA ASP A 29 8.49 -10.06 3.65
C ASP A 29 9.05 -8.65 3.89
N VAL A 30 8.19 -7.75 4.34
CA VAL A 30 8.52 -6.33 4.57
C VAL A 30 8.05 -5.90 5.95
N VAL A 31 8.97 -5.30 6.72
CA VAL A 31 8.64 -4.57 7.95
C VAL A 31 8.77 -3.08 7.67
N VAL A 32 7.73 -2.31 8.00
CA VAL A 32 7.72 -0.86 7.84
C VAL A 32 7.55 -0.21 9.21
N ASP A 33 8.57 0.53 9.65
CA ASP A 33 8.53 1.33 10.88
C ASP A 33 8.54 2.82 10.53
N VAL A 34 7.37 3.46 10.66
CA VAL A 34 7.17 4.88 10.32
C VAL A 34 6.07 5.45 11.23
N GLY A 35 6.11 6.76 11.51
CA GLY A 35 5.14 7.43 12.39
C GLY A 35 3.71 7.45 11.85
N THR A 36 2.68 7.43 12.71
CA THR A 36 1.24 7.49 12.32
C THR A 36 0.95 8.65 11.36
N GLY A 37 0.00 8.46 10.43
CA GLY A 37 -0.32 9.48 9.42
C GLY A 37 0.67 9.58 8.25
N SER A 38 1.79 8.85 8.27
CA SER A 38 2.80 8.85 7.19
C SER A 38 2.33 8.25 5.86
N GLY A 39 1.12 7.69 5.81
CA GLY A 39 0.58 7.05 4.61
C GLY A 39 1.05 5.60 4.40
N LYS A 40 1.30 4.84 5.48
CA LYS A 40 1.69 3.41 5.41
C LYS A 40 0.71 2.58 4.60
N THR A 41 -0.58 2.90 4.68
CA THR A 41 -1.66 2.18 3.98
C THR A 41 -1.40 2.04 2.48
N LEU A 42 -0.77 3.06 1.86
CA LEU A 42 -0.45 3.01 0.44
C LEU A 42 0.51 1.86 0.07
N CYS A 43 1.32 1.37 1.03
CA CYS A 43 2.19 0.21 0.81
C CYS A 43 1.41 -1.08 0.59
N PHE A 44 0.19 -1.21 1.13
CA PHE A 44 -0.67 -2.37 0.90
C PHE A 44 -1.40 -2.27 -0.44
N SER A 45 -1.78 -1.06 -0.86
CA SER A 45 -2.54 -0.84 -2.10
C SER A 45 -1.66 -0.79 -3.36
N LEU A 46 -0.41 -0.34 -3.25
CA LEU A 46 0.50 -0.22 -4.41
C LEU A 46 0.73 -1.54 -5.14
N PRO A 47 1.02 -2.68 -4.47
CA PRO A 47 1.18 -3.97 -5.13
C PRO A 47 -0.03 -4.39 -5.98
N LEU A 48 -1.25 -4.10 -5.50
CA LEU A 48 -2.50 -4.45 -6.18
C LEU A 48 -2.73 -3.69 -7.49
N LEU A 49 -1.97 -2.62 -7.74
CA LEU A 49 -2.06 -1.90 -9.01
C LEU A 49 -1.40 -2.66 -10.17
N VAL A 50 -0.69 -3.77 -9.92
CA VAL A 50 0.01 -4.51 -10.97
C VAL A 50 -0.98 -5.34 -11.78
N ASN A 51 -1.73 -6.24 -11.13
CA ASN A 51 -2.74 -7.07 -11.78
C ASN A 51 -4.11 -6.85 -11.12
N ASP A 52 -5.14 -6.70 -11.95
CA ASP A 52 -6.52 -6.47 -11.48
C ASP A 52 -7.13 -7.71 -10.79
N THR A 53 -6.47 -8.86 -10.89
CA THR A 53 -6.84 -10.13 -10.23
C THR A 53 -6.23 -10.30 -8.85
N ASP A 54 -5.28 -9.44 -8.45
CA ASP A 54 -4.57 -9.58 -7.19
C ASP A 54 -5.47 -9.16 -6.02
N ILE A 55 -5.34 -9.84 -4.88
CA ILE A 55 -6.13 -9.59 -3.66
C ILE A 55 -5.18 -9.36 -2.49
N ALA A 56 -5.45 -8.33 -1.67
CA ALA A 56 -4.79 -8.14 -0.38
C ALA A 56 -5.74 -8.46 0.78
N LEU A 57 -5.23 -9.20 1.76
CA LEU A 57 -5.88 -9.38 3.06
C LEU A 57 -5.21 -8.46 4.08
N ILE A 58 -5.97 -7.45 4.55
CA ILE A 58 -5.49 -6.49 5.56
C ILE A 58 -6.13 -6.83 6.90
N ILE A 59 -5.31 -7.15 7.89
CA ILE A 59 -5.73 -7.44 9.26
C ILE A 59 -5.39 -6.23 10.12
N SER A 60 -6.40 -5.57 10.67
CA SER A 60 -6.24 -4.44 11.60
C SER A 60 -7.09 -4.66 12.85
N PRO A 61 -6.57 -4.37 14.05
CA PRO A 61 -7.33 -4.51 15.29
C PRO A 61 -8.41 -3.43 15.46
N LEU A 62 -8.42 -2.37 14.64
CA LEU A 62 -9.30 -1.21 14.80
C LEU A 62 -10.45 -1.21 13.78
N SER A 63 -11.59 -1.84 14.13
CA SER A 63 -12.74 -1.97 13.23
C SER A 63 -13.32 -0.63 12.75
N ALA A 64 -13.41 0.37 13.62
CA ALA A 64 -13.92 1.70 13.24
C ALA A 64 -13.04 2.41 12.20
N LEU A 65 -11.72 2.22 12.30
CA LEU A 65 -10.77 2.79 11.35
C LEU A 65 -10.80 2.05 10.00
N MET A 66 -11.08 0.75 10.02
CA MET A 66 -11.23 -0.03 8.78
C MET A 66 -12.42 0.44 7.94
N ILE A 67 -13.54 0.82 8.56
CA ILE A 67 -14.71 1.34 7.84
C ILE A 67 -14.37 2.65 7.11
N ASP A 68 -13.57 3.52 7.73
CA ASP A 68 -13.13 4.79 7.14
C ASP A 68 -12.06 4.61 6.04
N GLN A 69 -11.40 3.44 6.00
CA GLN A 69 -10.30 3.14 5.08
C GLN A 69 -10.68 2.16 3.95
N ALA A 70 -11.88 1.59 3.99
CA ALA A 70 -12.45 0.69 2.97
C ALA A 70 -13.06 1.48 1.82
#